data_AF-A0A959NJM7-F1
#
_entry.id   AF-A0A959NJM7-F1
#
_cell.length_a   1.000
_cell.length_b   1.000
_cell.length_c   1.000
_cell.angle_alpha   90.00
_cell.angle_beta   90.00
_cell.angle_gamma   90.00
#
_symmetry.space_group_name_H-M   'P 1'
#
loop_
_entity.id
_entity.type
_entity.pdbx_description
1 polymer ?
#
loop_
_entity_poly.entity_id
_entity_poly.type
_entity_poly.pdbx_seq_one_letter_code
_entity_poly.pdbx_strand_id
1 'polypeptide(L)'
;MKTPYPPKNIFLETHNIKNLHSGFGQFNFNLAKALSKETEFLSEYEVILNCNNKSVKDELNGNISFNKYMPITRYPLFRMRQNFSLWHSVNQNTKIEPASKNVPYLLTIHDVNFLEEESGKRLDFRINQLKNKIKRSSAIVYVSEFAKQNTHAHFHVPDIPEYVIYNGNNFINNTAEKTEINHTKYIPNKPFIFSIGQVVEKKNFHTLIEMLRFLSDIV
;
A
#
# COMPACT_ATOMS: atom_id res chain seq x y z
N MET A 1 8.79 -22.07 20.30
CA MET A 1 9.38 -23.32 19.76
C MET A 1 9.25 -23.25 18.24
N LYS A 2 10.34 -23.42 17.48
CA LYS A 2 10.26 -23.46 16.01
C LYS A 2 9.65 -24.80 15.58
N THR A 3 8.73 -24.77 14.61
CA THR A 3 8.03 -25.96 14.09
C THR A 3 9.02 -26.90 13.37
N PRO A 4 8.72 -28.22 13.29
CA PRO A 4 9.63 -29.21 12.69
C PRO A 4 9.68 -29.18 11.15
N TYR A 5 8.88 -28.32 10.50
CA TYR A 5 8.86 -28.16 9.04
C TYR A 5 9.51 -26.84 8.64
N PRO A 6 10.14 -26.76 7.45
CA PRO A 6 10.66 -25.49 6.95
C PRO A 6 9.52 -24.46 6.87
N PRO A 7 9.78 -23.18 7.23
CA PRO A 7 8.75 -22.16 7.26
C PRO A 7 8.13 -21.97 5.88
N LYS A 8 6.83 -21.64 5.84
CA LYS A 8 6.12 -21.37 4.58
C LYS A 8 6.50 -19.99 4.07
N ASN A 9 7.10 -19.93 2.89
CA ASN A 9 7.60 -18.67 2.31
C ASN A 9 6.45 -17.80 1.77
N ILE A 10 6.33 -16.58 2.29
CA ILE A 10 5.38 -15.56 1.83
C ILE A 10 6.17 -14.45 1.14
N PHE A 11 5.90 -14.23 -0.15
CA PHE A 11 6.49 -13.11 -0.88
C PHE A 11 5.59 -11.89 -0.80
N LEU A 12 6.09 -10.81 -0.19
CA LEU A 12 5.40 -9.54 -0.10
C LEU A 12 5.96 -8.58 -1.16
N GLU A 13 5.14 -8.26 -2.17
CA GLU A 13 5.56 -7.45 -3.31
C GLU A 13 5.62 -5.96 -2.95
N THR A 14 6.68 -5.54 -2.27
CA THR A 14 6.79 -4.19 -1.69
C THR A 14 7.61 -3.19 -2.50
N HIS A 15 7.73 -3.30 -3.84
CA HIS A 15 8.67 -2.45 -4.61
C HIS A 15 8.48 -0.93 -4.43
N ASN A 16 7.30 -0.45 -4.02
CA ASN A 16 7.06 0.97 -3.73
C ASN A 16 7.81 1.50 -2.48
N ILE A 17 8.37 0.64 -1.62
CA ILE A 17 9.25 1.02 -0.49
C ILE A 17 10.44 1.87 -0.93
N LYS A 18 10.82 1.81 -2.22
CA LYS A 18 11.83 2.70 -2.80
C LYS A 18 11.55 4.19 -2.58
N ASN A 19 10.29 4.59 -2.39
CA ASN A 19 9.89 5.98 -2.15
C ASN A 19 8.96 6.09 -0.93
N LEU A 20 9.55 6.35 0.24
CA LEU A 20 8.84 6.54 1.52
C LEU A 20 8.08 7.87 1.60
N HIS A 21 8.21 8.77 0.62
CA HIS A 21 7.42 10.01 0.55
C HIS A 21 6.08 9.83 -0.17
N SER A 22 5.70 8.58 -0.48
CA SER A 22 4.43 8.24 -1.13
C SER A 22 3.52 7.43 -0.20
N GLY A 23 2.20 7.52 -0.40
CA GLY A 23 1.23 6.72 0.35
C GLY A 23 1.49 5.22 0.24
N PHE A 24 1.75 4.70 -0.97
CA PHE A 24 2.13 3.29 -1.16
C PHE A 24 3.44 2.92 -0.47
N GLY A 25 4.45 3.81 -0.49
CA GLY A 25 5.72 3.57 0.19
C GLY A 25 5.53 3.47 1.71
N GLN A 26 4.77 4.40 2.29
CA GLN A 26 4.42 4.37 3.71
C GLN A 26 3.59 3.14 4.07
N PHE A 27 2.57 2.81 3.29
CA PHE A 27 1.77 1.60 3.49
C PHE A 27 2.64 0.34 3.50
N ASN A 28 3.44 0.13 2.45
CA ASN A 28 4.29 -1.05 2.35
C ASN A 28 5.29 -1.14 3.50
N PHE A 29 5.90 -0.01 3.89
CA PHE A 29 6.87 0.04 4.97
C PHE A 29 6.24 -0.30 6.32
N ASN A 30 5.10 0.29 6.66
CA ASN A 30 4.45 0.06 7.95
C ASN A 30 3.83 -1.34 8.04
N LEU A 31 3.31 -1.88 6.94
CA LEU A 31 2.90 -3.28 6.88
C LEU A 31 4.08 -4.22 7.14
N ALA A 32 5.21 -3.98 6.46
CA ALA A 32 6.43 -4.77 6.67
C ALA A 32 6.97 -4.66 8.11
N LYS A 33 6.91 -3.45 8.70
CA LYS A 33 7.33 -3.17 10.07
C LYS A 33 6.43 -3.81 11.13
N ALA A 34 5.12 -3.89 10.88
CA ALA A 34 4.20 -4.61 11.75
C ALA A 34 4.50 -6.12 11.67
N LEU A 35 4.54 -6.67 10.45
CA LEU A 35 4.84 -8.09 10.22
C LEU A 35 6.19 -8.51 10.82
N SER A 36 7.21 -7.65 10.81
CA SER A 36 8.54 -7.98 11.37
C SER A 36 8.53 -8.14 12.89
N LYS A 37 7.44 -7.73 13.56
CA LYS A 37 7.25 -7.83 15.01
C LYS A 37 6.33 -8.99 15.41
N GLU A 38 5.63 -9.60 14.46
CA GLU A 38 4.69 -10.70 14.72
C GLU A 38 5.44 -12.03 14.92
N THR A 39 6.04 -12.20 16.11
CA THR A 39 6.93 -13.34 16.40
C THR A 39 6.26 -14.72 16.29
N GLU A 40 4.98 -14.84 16.66
CA GLU A 40 4.21 -16.09 16.53
C GLU A 40 4.00 -16.44 15.05
N PHE A 41 3.55 -15.47 14.25
CA PHE A 41 3.40 -15.62 12.80
C PHE A 41 4.74 -15.98 12.13
N LEU A 42 5.81 -15.27 12.48
CA LEU A 42 7.14 -15.52 11.92
C LEU A 42 7.80 -16.82 12.42
N SER A 43 7.20 -17.50 13.40
CA SER A 43 7.64 -18.84 13.81
C SER A 43 7.21 -19.94 12.83
N GLU A 44 6.19 -19.68 12.02
CA GLU A 44 5.63 -20.59 11.01
C GLU A 44 5.90 -20.15 9.56
N TYR A 45 6.05 -18.84 9.34
CA TYR A 45 6.15 -18.23 8.03
C TYR A 45 7.45 -17.44 7.85
N GLU A 46 8.09 -17.59 6.69
CA GLU A 46 9.19 -16.72 6.28
C GLU A 46 8.64 -15.63 5.36
N VAL A 47 8.66 -14.38 5.80
CA VAL A 47 8.28 -13.24 4.95
C VAL A 47 9.49 -12.77 4.15
N ILE A 48 9.31 -12.60 2.84
CA ILE A 48 10.34 -12.12 1.91
C ILE A 48 9.85 -10.82 1.28
N LEU A 49 10.55 -9.71 1.56
CA LEU A 49 10.21 -8.37 1.08
C LEU A 49 10.95 -8.02 -0.21
N ASN A 50 10.23 -7.50 -1.20
CA ASN A 50 10.85 -6.87 -2.35
C ASN A 50 11.36 -5.45 -1.99
N CYS A 51 12.66 -5.30 -1.68
CA CYS A 51 13.21 -4.06 -1.14
C CYS A 51 14.65 -3.78 -1.63
N ASN A 52 14.89 -2.56 -2.11
CA ASN A 52 16.23 -2.06 -2.44
C ASN A 52 16.72 -0.96 -1.49
N ASN A 53 15.86 -0.42 -0.62
CA ASN A 53 16.20 0.68 0.28
C ASN A 53 17.02 0.14 1.46
N LYS A 54 18.28 0.58 1.59
CA LYS A 54 19.19 0.11 2.65
C LYS A 54 18.70 0.50 4.04
N SER A 55 18.28 1.75 4.25
CA SER A 55 17.78 2.22 5.55
C SER A 55 16.58 1.41 6.03
N VAL A 56 15.69 1.02 5.12
CA VAL A 56 14.54 0.15 5.45
C VAL A 56 15.00 -1.26 5.82
N LYS A 57 16.00 -1.81 5.12
CA LYS A 57 16.57 -3.11 5.48
C LYS A 57 17.22 -3.08 6.85
N ASP A 58 17.97 -2.03 7.14
CA ASP A 58 18.67 -1.85 8.41
C ASP A 58 17.65 -1.71 9.56
N GLU A 59 16.54 -0.98 9.34
CA GLU A 59 15.48 -0.83 10.35
C GLU A 59 14.65 -2.11 10.58
N LEU A 60 14.39 -2.89 9.52
CA LEU A 60 13.59 -4.12 9.58
C LEU A 60 14.43 -5.38 9.87
N ASN A 61 15.73 -5.23 10.11
CA ASN A 61 16.65 -6.36 10.20
C ASN A 61 16.32 -7.27 11.40
N GLY A 62 16.48 -8.59 11.21
CA GLY A 62 16.42 -9.60 12.26
C GLY A 62 15.32 -10.65 12.12
N ASN A 63 14.20 -10.32 11.47
CA ASN A 63 12.99 -11.17 11.47
C ASN A 63 12.36 -11.40 10.08
N ILE A 64 12.82 -10.70 9.06
CA ILE A 64 12.29 -10.78 7.69
C ILE A 64 13.43 -10.87 6.68
N SER A 65 13.21 -11.64 5.60
CA SER A 65 14.14 -11.80 4.48
C SER A 65 13.91 -10.76 3.40
N PHE A 66 14.95 -10.46 2.60
CA PHE A 66 14.87 -9.45 1.54
C PHE A 66 15.22 -10.03 0.17
N ASN A 67 14.35 -9.77 -0.81
CA ASN A 67 14.63 -9.93 -2.23
C ASN A 67 15.02 -8.60 -2.86
N LYS A 68 16.03 -8.61 -3.73
CA LYS A 68 16.43 -7.44 -4.50
C LYS A 68 15.43 -7.21 -5.63
N TYR A 69 14.81 -6.02 -5.64
CA TYR A 69 13.97 -5.59 -6.75
C TYR A 69 14.84 -5.31 -7.99
N MET A 70 14.52 -5.98 -9.09
CA MET A 70 15.16 -5.74 -10.39
C MET A 70 14.09 -5.34 -11.41
N PRO A 71 14.19 -4.16 -12.06
CA PRO A 71 13.22 -3.67 -13.05
C PRO A 71 12.84 -4.68 -14.13
N ILE A 72 13.77 -5.53 -14.55
CA ILE A 72 13.56 -6.55 -15.58
C ILE A 72 12.53 -7.63 -15.17
N THR A 73 12.35 -7.87 -13.88
CA THR A 73 11.40 -8.87 -13.35
C THR A 73 9.93 -8.56 -13.62
N ARG A 74 9.62 -7.35 -14.13
CA ARG A 74 8.29 -6.98 -14.64
C ARG A 74 7.89 -7.75 -15.90
N TYR A 75 8.86 -8.26 -16.65
CA TYR A 75 8.62 -8.94 -17.93
C TYR A 75 8.45 -10.44 -17.70
N PRO A 76 7.49 -11.11 -18.37
CA PRO A 76 7.15 -12.52 -18.13
C PRO A 76 8.35 -13.48 -18.08
N LEU A 77 9.32 -13.32 -18.98
CA LEU A 77 10.50 -14.20 -19.09
C LEU A 77 11.44 -14.14 -17.87
N PHE A 78 11.46 -12.99 -17.17
CA PHE A 78 12.36 -12.68 -16.07
C PHE A 78 11.65 -12.62 -14.72
N ARG A 79 10.39 -13.05 -14.65
CA ARG A 79 9.64 -13.16 -13.39
C ARG A 79 10.32 -14.14 -12.44
N MET A 80 10.11 -13.94 -11.15
CA MET A 80 10.67 -14.82 -10.13
C MET A 80 10.08 -16.23 -10.26
N ARG A 81 10.97 -17.22 -10.37
CA ARG A 81 10.64 -18.65 -10.53
C ARG A 81 10.67 -19.42 -9.21
N GLN A 82 11.03 -18.76 -8.10
CA GLN A 82 10.98 -19.35 -6.78
C GLN A 82 9.53 -19.73 -6.43
N ASN A 83 9.36 -20.90 -5.83
CA ASN A 83 8.06 -21.35 -5.35
C ASN A 83 7.78 -20.71 -3.99
N PHE A 84 6.75 -19.88 -3.94
CA PHE A 84 6.25 -19.29 -2.71
C PHE A 84 4.98 -20.00 -2.27
N SER A 85 4.75 -20.08 -0.96
CA SER A 85 3.49 -20.58 -0.40
C SER A 85 2.36 -19.57 -0.58
N LEU A 86 2.70 -18.27 -0.63
CA LEU A 86 1.78 -17.18 -0.91
C LEU A 86 2.53 -16.04 -1.61
N TRP A 87 1.89 -15.44 -2.61
CA TRP A 87 2.31 -14.16 -3.15
C TRP A 87 1.29 -13.08 -2.77
N HIS A 88 1.74 -12.08 -2.04
CA HIS A 88 0.91 -10.93 -1.66
C HIS A 88 1.27 -9.71 -2.50
N SER A 89 0.41 -9.39 -3.46
CA SER A 89 0.45 -8.17 -4.24
C SER A 89 -0.23 -7.03 -3.48
N VAL A 90 0.56 -6.29 -2.71
CA VAL A 90 0.07 -5.20 -1.84
C VAL A 90 -0.34 -3.93 -2.59
N ASN A 91 -0.19 -3.90 -3.92
CA ASN A 91 -0.56 -2.80 -4.80
C ASN A 91 -1.14 -3.34 -6.12
N GLN A 92 -2.38 -2.99 -6.41
CA GLN A 92 -3.10 -3.43 -7.60
C GLN A 92 -2.43 -3.02 -8.93
N ASN A 93 -1.60 -1.99 -8.92
CA ASN A 93 -0.92 -1.47 -10.11
C ASN A 93 0.43 -2.13 -10.40
N THR A 94 0.94 -2.99 -9.50
CA THR A 94 2.28 -3.58 -9.70
C THR A 94 2.35 -4.44 -10.96
N LYS A 95 3.48 -4.34 -11.66
CA LYS A 95 3.81 -5.19 -12.82
C LYS A 95 4.68 -6.39 -12.43
N ILE A 96 5.08 -6.46 -11.16
CA ILE A 96 5.91 -7.55 -10.63
C ILE A 96 4.98 -8.69 -10.24
N GLU A 97 5.24 -9.85 -10.82
CA GLU A 97 4.38 -11.03 -10.70
C GLU A 97 5.24 -12.29 -10.58
N PRO A 98 4.76 -13.33 -9.90
CA PRO A 98 5.40 -14.64 -9.91
C PRO A 98 5.33 -15.23 -11.32
N ALA A 99 6.34 -16.04 -11.67
CA ALA A 99 6.33 -16.78 -12.93
C ALA A 99 5.28 -17.90 -12.91
N SER A 100 5.15 -18.59 -11.77
CA SER A 100 4.17 -19.64 -11.56
C SER A 100 2.76 -19.07 -11.38
N LYS A 101 1.78 -19.69 -12.04
CA LYS A 101 0.35 -19.38 -11.88
C LYS A 101 -0.32 -20.15 -10.73
N ASN A 102 0.38 -21.13 -10.15
CA ASN A 102 -0.16 -22.02 -9.12
C ASN A 102 0.08 -21.48 -7.71
N VAL A 103 0.86 -20.41 -7.57
CA VAL A 103 1.10 -19.77 -6.27
C VAL A 103 -0.17 -19.04 -5.84
N PRO A 104 -0.72 -19.33 -4.65
CA PRO A 104 -1.85 -18.57 -4.10
C PRO A 104 -1.56 -17.06 -4.13
N TYR A 105 -2.56 -16.27 -4.53
CA TYR A 105 -2.37 -14.84 -4.79
C TYR A 105 -3.30 -14.01 -3.92
N LEU A 106 -2.73 -13.23 -3.00
CA LEU A 106 -3.45 -12.25 -2.20
C LEU A 106 -3.27 -10.88 -2.84
N LEU A 107 -4.37 -10.23 -3.22
CA LEU A 107 -4.36 -8.90 -3.84
C LEU A 107 -4.89 -7.85 -2.87
N THR A 108 -4.13 -6.79 -2.64
CA THR A 108 -4.65 -5.59 -1.95
C THR A 108 -5.04 -4.53 -2.97
N ILE A 109 -6.31 -4.11 -2.94
CA ILE A 109 -6.85 -3.05 -3.78
C ILE A 109 -7.01 -1.79 -2.94
N HIS A 110 -6.27 -0.75 -3.32
CA HIS A 110 -6.31 0.55 -2.64
C HIS A 110 -7.46 1.44 -3.14
N ASP A 111 -7.63 1.49 -4.46
CA ASP A 111 -8.70 2.22 -5.13
C ASP A 111 -8.80 1.79 -6.61
N VAL A 112 -9.86 2.23 -7.28
CA VAL A 112 -10.04 2.10 -8.73
C VAL A 112 -10.28 3.47 -9.39
N ASN A 113 -9.80 4.54 -8.77
CA ASN A 113 -9.98 5.93 -9.23
C ASN A 113 -9.46 6.17 -10.66
N PHE A 114 -8.52 5.34 -11.12
CA PHE A 114 -7.99 5.41 -12.49
C PHE A 114 -9.06 5.21 -13.57
N LEU A 115 -10.21 4.62 -13.23
CA LEU A 115 -11.34 4.47 -14.14
C LEU A 115 -11.93 5.82 -14.56
N GLU A 116 -11.88 6.81 -13.69
CA GLU A 116 -12.35 8.18 -13.94
C GLU A 116 -11.20 9.10 -14.38
N GLU A 117 -9.99 8.88 -13.85
CA GLU A 117 -8.84 9.77 -14.08
C GLU A 117 -8.09 9.52 -15.40
N GLU A 118 -8.23 8.34 -16.01
CA GLU A 118 -7.50 7.97 -17.22
C GLU A 118 -8.43 7.68 -18.40
N SER A 119 -7.91 7.78 -19.62
CA SER A 119 -8.66 7.51 -20.85
C SER A 119 -7.80 6.82 -21.93
N GLY A 120 -8.47 6.25 -22.93
CA GLY A 120 -7.85 5.59 -24.08
C GLY A 120 -7.06 4.34 -23.73
N LYS A 121 -6.01 4.05 -24.53
CA LYS A 121 -5.23 2.80 -24.45
C LYS A 121 -4.63 2.53 -23.06
N ARG A 122 -4.33 3.59 -22.30
CA ARG A 122 -3.76 3.47 -20.95
C ARG A 122 -4.79 2.95 -19.95
N LEU A 123 -6.03 3.46 -20.04
CA LEU A 123 -7.17 2.97 -19.27
C LEU A 123 -7.42 1.49 -19.59
N ASP A 124 -7.52 1.14 -20.87
CA ASP A 124 -7.74 -0.24 -21.31
C ASP A 124 -6.67 -1.20 -20.77
N PHE A 125 -5.41 -0.77 -20.78
CA PHE A 125 -4.31 -1.54 -20.22
C PHE A 125 -4.48 -1.77 -18.72
N ARG A 126 -4.81 -0.72 -17.94
CA ARG A 126 -4.99 -0.83 -16.49
C ARG A 126 -6.21 -1.66 -16.11
N ILE A 127 -7.34 -1.49 -16.82
CA ILE A 127 -8.53 -2.32 -16.67
C ILE A 127 -8.17 -3.80 -16.86
N ASN A 128 -7.51 -4.13 -17.97
CA ASN A 128 -7.12 -5.51 -18.25
C ASN A 128 -6.10 -6.05 -17.22
N GLN A 129 -5.17 -5.22 -16.76
CA GLN A 129 -4.22 -5.61 -15.72
C GLN A 129 -4.94 -5.96 -14.41
N LEU A 130 -5.85 -5.10 -13.95
CA LEU A 130 -6.60 -5.32 -12.71
C LEU A 130 -7.56 -6.50 -12.84
N LYS A 131 -8.31 -6.60 -13.93
CA LYS A 131 -9.21 -7.74 -14.23
C LYS A 131 -8.47 -9.08 -14.16
N ASN A 132 -7.27 -9.14 -14.76
CA ASN A 132 -6.45 -10.35 -14.72
C ASN A 132 -5.94 -10.67 -13.31
N LYS A 133 -5.62 -9.65 -12.50
CA LYS A 133 -5.22 -9.83 -11.09
C LYS A 133 -6.39 -10.29 -10.22
N ILE A 134 -7.58 -9.72 -10.38
CA ILE A 134 -8.80 -10.16 -9.68
C ILE A 134 -9.09 -11.63 -10.01
N LYS A 135 -9.11 -11.98 -11.31
CA LYS A 135 -9.41 -13.35 -11.77
C LYS A 135 -8.47 -14.43 -11.19
N ARG A 136 -7.20 -14.10 -10.96
CA ARG A 136 -6.20 -15.05 -10.41
C ARG A 136 -6.12 -15.03 -8.88
N SER A 137 -6.78 -14.08 -8.22
CA SER A 137 -6.65 -13.92 -6.78
C SER A 137 -7.28 -15.11 -6.07
N SER A 138 -6.59 -15.60 -5.04
CA SER A 138 -7.13 -16.59 -4.10
C SER A 138 -7.88 -15.91 -2.97
N ALA A 139 -7.57 -14.64 -2.69
CA ALA A 139 -8.31 -13.76 -1.79
C ALA A 139 -8.00 -12.29 -2.13
N ILE A 140 -8.89 -11.37 -1.75
CA ILE A 140 -8.72 -9.93 -1.97
C ILE A 140 -8.87 -9.17 -0.64
N VAL A 141 -8.00 -8.18 -0.43
CA VAL A 141 -8.08 -7.22 0.65
C VAL A 141 -8.37 -5.84 0.08
N TYR A 142 -9.33 -5.13 0.67
CA TYR A 142 -9.67 -3.75 0.32
C TYR A 142 -9.29 -2.84 1.48
N VAL A 143 -8.76 -1.65 1.17
CA VAL A 143 -8.36 -0.68 2.22
C VAL A 143 -9.53 0.11 2.82
N SER A 144 -10.73 -0.08 2.31
CA SER A 144 -11.99 0.48 2.82
C SER A 144 -13.20 -0.19 2.18
N GLU A 145 -14.37 -0.07 2.80
CA GLU A 145 -15.64 -0.50 2.19
C GLU A 145 -15.93 0.24 0.87
N PHE A 146 -15.57 1.52 0.78
CA PHE A 146 -15.71 2.28 -0.47
C PHE A 146 -14.88 1.67 -1.60
N ALA A 147 -13.63 1.28 -1.33
CA ALA A 147 -12.79 0.61 -2.32
C ALA A 147 -13.37 -0.73 -2.76
N LYS A 148 -13.98 -1.49 -1.83
CA LYS A 148 -14.68 -2.74 -2.13
C LYS A 148 -15.88 -2.51 -3.04
N GLN A 149 -16.82 -1.66 -2.61
CA GLN A 149 -18.02 -1.33 -3.38
C GLN A 149 -17.69 -0.80 -4.77
N ASN A 150 -16.74 0.13 -4.87
CA ASN A 150 -16.33 0.72 -6.14
C ASN A 150 -15.67 -0.32 -7.08
N THR A 151 -14.91 -1.28 -6.52
CA THR A 151 -14.35 -2.39 -7.31
C THR A 151 -15.47 -3.27 -7.85
N HIS A 152 -16.44 -3.67 -7.02
CA HIS A 152 -17.58 -4.50 -7.44
C HIS A 152 -18.49 -3.81 -8.46
N ALA A 153 -18.63 -2.49 -8.38
CA ALA A 153 -19.39 -1.72 -9.37
C ALA A 153 -18.80 -1.79 -10.79
N HIS A 154 -17.48 -1.99 -10.91
CA HIS A 154 -16.76 -1.91 -12.19
C HIS A 154 -16.14 -3.23 -12.66
N PHE A 155 -15.93 -4.19 -11.76
CA PHE A 155 -15.29 -5.46 -12.05
C PHE A 155 -16.11 -6.63 -11.50
N HIS A 156 -16.19 -7.70 -12.28
CA HIS A 156 -16.67 -8.98 -11.77
C HIS A 156 -15.60 -9.61 -10.86
N VAL A 157 -15.90 -9.67 -9.57
CA VAL A 157 -15.09 -10.34 -8.56
C VAL A 157 -15.59 -11.79 -8.44
N PRO A 158 -14.70 -12.81 -8.53
CA PRO A 158 -15.11 -14.20 -8.36
C PRO A 158 -15.52 -14.49 -6.92
N ASP A 159 -16.21 -15.61 -6.69
CA ASP A 159 -16.57 -16.10 -5.36
C ASP A 159 -15.31 -16.62 -4.62
N ILE A 160 -14.58 -15.69 -3.99
CA ILE A 160 -13.36 -15.93 -3.22
C ILE A 160 -13.41 -15.11 -1.93
N PRO A 161 -12.62 -15.46 -0.90
CA PRO A 161 -12.56 -14.67 0.33
C PRO A 161 -12.16 -13.21 0.08
N GLU A 162 -12.95 -12.30 0.65
CA GLU A 162 -12.75 -10.86 0.58
C GLU A 162 -12.72 -10.24 1.98
N TYR A 163 -11.76 -9.36 2.23
CA TYR A 163 -11.61 -8.71 3.53
C TYR A 163 -11.47 -7.20 3.37
N VAL A 164 -12.06 -6.44 4.30
CA VAL A 164 -11.79 -5.01 4.42
C VAL A 164 -10.87 -4.79 5.60
N ILE A 165 -9.66 -4.32 5.30
CA ILE A 165 -8.63 -4.01 6.30
C ILE A 165 -8.20 -2.57 6.07
N TYR A 166 -8.68 -1.67 6.94
CA TYR A 166 -8.38 -0.24 6.83
C TYR A 166 -6.88 0.04 7.01
N ASN A 167 -6.38 1.04 6.30
CA ASN A 167 -5.02 1.51 6.48
C ASN A 167 -4.82 2.03 7.92
N GLY A 168 -3.70 1.62 8.54
CA GLY A 168 -3.33 2.08 9.87
C GLY A 168 -2.89 3.55 9.90
N ASN A 169 -2.85 4.12 11.10
CA ASN A 169 -2.29 5.43 11.37
C ASN A 169 -1.08 5.30 12.31
N ASN A 170 0.07 5.85 11.92
CA ASN A 170 1.29 5.80 12.72
C ASN A 170 1.44 7.00 13.66
N PHE A 171 0.38 7.79 13.83
CA PHE A 171 0.40 8.90 14.76
C PHE A 171 0.59 8.37 16.19
N ILE A 172 1.77 8.62 16.75
CA ILE A 172 2.08 8.31 18.16
C ILE A 172 1.96 9.62 18.90
N ASN A 173 0.98 9.74 19.82
CA ASN A 173 0.71 10.97 20.58
C ASN A 173 1.97 11.55 21.26
N ASN A 174 2.95 10.70 21.62
CA ASN A 174 4.19 11.09 22.28
C ASN A 174 5.23 11.78 21.37
N THR A 175 5.01 11.88 20.05
CA THR A 175 5.90 12.66 19.15
C THR A 175 5.66 14.17 19.22
N ALA A 176 4.54 14.62 19.77
CA ALA A 176 4.27 16.04 19.98
C ALA A 176 5.20 16.67 21.03
N GLU A 177 5.78 15.87 21.94
CA GLU A 177 6.60 16.36 23.05
C GLU A 177 8.10 16.45 22.72
N LYS A 178 8.58 15.85 21.62
CA LYS A 178 10.03 15.64 21.36
C LYS A 178 10.64 16.42 20.22
N THR A 179 9.87 17.13 19.42
CA THR A 179 10.46 18.08 18.47
C THR A 179 10.76 19.37 19.20
N GLU A 180 12.04 19.72 19.35
CA GLU A 180 12.43 21.12 19.54
C GLU A 180 11.66 21.93 18.50
N ILE A 181 10.67 22.68 18.99
CA ILE A 181 9.72 23.34 18.13
C ILE A 181 10.48 24.47 17.45
N ASN A 182 10.96 24.23 16.24
CA ASN A 182 11.22 25.30 15.28
C ASN A 182 9.86 25.90 14.96
N HIS A 183 9.37 26.77 15.84
CA HIS A 183 8.12 27.46 15.66
C HIS A 183 8.18 28.14 14.29
N THR A 184 7.09 28.02 13.54
CA THR A 184 6.87 28.91 12.41
C THR A 184 7.01 30.35 12.92
N LYS A 185 7.64 31.23 12.13
CA LYS A 185 7.80 32.65 12.49
C LYS A 185 6.46 33.33 12.84
N TYR A 186 5.36 32.73 12.41
CA TYR A 186 4.00 33.15 12.68
C TYR A 186 3.25 32.08 13.48
N ILE A 187 2.71 32.50 14.62
CA ILE A 187 1.75 31.73 15.43
C ILE A 187 0.43 32.50 15.35
N PRO A 188 -0.65 31.91 14.81
CA PRO A 188 -1.94 32.58 14.74
C PRO A 188 -2.42 32.97 16.14
N ASN A 189 -2.82 34.23 16.30
CA ASN A 189 -3.44 34.75 17.53
C ASN A 189 -4.98 34.76 17.45
N LYS A 190 -5.52 34.20 16.36
CA LYS A 190 -6.95 34.02 16.09
C LYS A 190 -7.20 32.54 15.73
N PRO A 191 -8.46 32.07 15.82
CA PRO A 191 -8.83 30.78 15.27
C PRO A 191 -8.39 30.66 13.80
N PHE A 192 -7.85 29.50 13.43
CA PHE A 192 -7.40 29.24 12.07
C PHE A 192 -7.96 27.90 11.57
N ILE A 193 -8.07 27.78 10.25
CA ILE A 193 -8.36 26.50 9.57
C ILE A 193 -7.07 25.99 8.98
N PHE A 194 -6.74 24.74 9.26
CA PHE A 194 -5.59 24.06 8.67
C PHE A 194 -6.06 22.97 7.71
N SER A 195 -5.59 23.04 6.47
CA SER A 195 -5.82 22.02 5.46
C SER A 195 -4.48 21.61 4.85
N ILE A 196 -4.25 20.31 4.75
CA ILE A 196 -3.06 19.73 4.15
C ILE A 196 -3.47 18.69 3.11
N GLY A 197 -2.91 18.82 1.91
CA GLY A 197 -3.19 17.92 0.81
C GLY A 197 -2.63 18.44 -0.49
N GLN A 198 -2.60 17.58 -1.50
CA GLN A 198 -2.29 18.02 -2.86
C GLN A 198 -3.43 18.92 -3.38
N VAL A 199 -3.07 20.05 -3.98
CA VAL A 199 -4.02 20.97 -4.61
C VAL A 199 -4.41 20.40 -5.97
N VAL A 200 -5.43 19.55 -5.98
CA VAL A 200 -6.00 18.90 -7.16
C VAL A 200 -7.51 18.98 -7.11
N GLU A 201 -8.16 18.92 -8.28
CA GLU A 201 -9.61 19.13 -8.43
C GLU A 201 -10.45 18.26 -7.48
N LYS A 202 -10.19 16.94 -7.44
CA LYS A 202 -10.88 15.99 -6.54
C LYS A 202 -10.77 16.26 -5.04
N LYS A 203 -9.85 17.15 -4.63
CA LYS A 203 -9.70 17.58 -3.23
C LYS A 203 -10.49 18.83 -2.90
N ASN A 204 -11.14 19.46 -3.88
CA ASN A 204 -12.07 20.57 -3.72
C ASN A 204 -11.53 21.75 -2.89
N PHE A 205 -10.21 22.01 -2.94
CA PHE A 205 -9.60 23.12 -2.19
C PHE A 205 -10.22 24.48 -2.49
N HIS A 206 -10.75 24.69 -3.71
CA HIS A 206 -11.45 25.92 -4.10
C HIS A 206 -12.68 26.20 -3.22
N THR A 207 -13.39 25.16 -2.77
CA THR A 207 -14.58 25.31 -1.90
C THR A 207 -14.21 25.88 -0.53
N LEU A 208 -12.99 25.62 -0.03
CA LEU A 208 -12.52 26.21 1.23
C LEU A 208 -12.39 27.73 1.10
N ILE A 209 -11.93 28.24 -0.05
CA ILE A 209 -11.80 29.68 -0.30
C ILE A 209 -13.16 30.37 -0.30
N GLU A 210 -14.17 29.73 -0.92
CA GLU A 210 -15.53 30.26 -0.92
C GLU A 210 -16.13 30.27 0.49
N MET A 211 -15.93 29.19 1.26
CA MET A 211 -16.36 29.08 2.65
C MET A 211 -15.76 30.19 3.53
N LEU A 212 -14.48 30.55 3.35
CA LEU A 212 -13.81 31.58 4.15
C LEU A 212 -14.53 32.94 4.11
N ARG A 213 -15.27 33.25 3.05
CA ARG A 213 -16.06 34.49 2.94
C ARG A 213 -17.16 34.62 4.00
N PHE A 214 -17.54 33.50 4.61
CA PHE A 214 -18.60 33.43 5.62
C PHE A 214 -18.06 33.28 7.05
N LEU A 215 -16.73 33.24 7.23
CA LEU A 215 -16.08 33.03 8.52
C LEU A 215 -15.35 34.30 8.95
N SER A 216 -16.08 35.21 9.60
CA SER A 216 -15.56 36.53 10.04
C SER A 216 -14.48 36.44 11.12
N ASP A 217 -14.41 35.31 11.83
CA ASP A 217 -13.64 35.18 13.07
C ASP A 217 -12.32 34.42 12.88
N ILE A 218 -11.99 34.01 11.64
CA ILE A 218 -10.84 33.16 11.30
C ILE A 218 -9.79 33.96 10.51
N VAL A 219 -8.52 33.96 10.97
CA VAL A 219 -7.31 34.48 10.27
C VAL A 219 -6.09 33.66 10.66
#